data_AF-A0A9D3QCB2-F1
#
_entry.id   AF-A0A9D3QCB2-F1
#
_cell.length_a   1.000
_cell.length_b   1.000
_cell.length_c   1.000
_cell.angle_alpha   90.00
_cell.angle_beta   90.00
_cell.angle_gamma   90.00
#
_symmetry.space_group_name_H-M   'P 1'
#
loop_
_entity.id
_entity.type
_entity.pdbx_description
1 polymer ?
#
loop_
_entity_poly.entity_id
_entity_poly.type
_entity_poly.pdbx_seq_one_letter_code
_entity_poly.pdbx_strand_id
1 'polypeptide(L)'
;MSVWLFYCLGPTDREGMWDGAMETPEEEGRTFMQVISEKYSPENFPYRRGPGMGVVVVPSGPQGSPMKDRLNLPSVLVLNGCGISRAGDEGEIAAFCAHVVELDLSHNKLQDWHEISKIVSNIPNLDFLNLSSNPLSDSVLEPSCAEAFVRVRRLVLNNTRVSWETVHTFTREIPELVELFLCLNEYDSVTPSAVPCPSLRLLHITDNNLQDWGEVRKFGAMFPGLDTLVMANNNLASIQDPGDTLRRLFPNLRTINLHNSVRARL
;
A
#
# COMPACT_ATOMS: atom_id res chain seq x y z
N MET A 1 17.26 -32.31 52.78
CA MET A 1 18.25 -33.25 52.22
C MET A 1 17.77 -34.67 52.48
N SER A 2 17.88 -35.55 51.48
CA SER A 2 17.73 -37.02 51.52
C SER A 2 16.35 -37.64 51.23
N VAL A 3 16.10 -37.76 49.91
CA VAL A 3 15.57 -38.88 49.09
C VAL A 3 15.09 -40.16 49.80
N TRP A 4 13.95 -40.72 49.36
CA TRP A 4 13.77 -42.16 49.04
C TRP A 4 12.75 -42.36 47.90
N LEU A 5 13.02 -43.38 47.08
CA LEU A 5 12.38 -43.79 45.82
C LEU A 5 11.39 -44.97 46.03
N PHE A 6 10.40 -45.04 45.13
CA PHE A 6 9.65 -46.21 44.59
C PHE A 6 8.59 -46.99 45.41
N TYR A 7 7.42 -47.17 44.77
CA TYR A 7 6.69 -48.41 44.36
C TYR A 7 5.19 -48.03 44.20
N CYS A 8 4.44 -48.29 43.13
CA CYS A 8 4.11 -49.57 42.49
C CYS A 8 3.52 -49.36 41.07
N LEU A 9 3.61 -50.42 40.25
CA LEU A 9 3.14 -50.57 38.86
C LEU A 9 1.68 -51.04 38.76
N GLY A 10 0.98 -50.55 37.72
CA GLY A 10 0.04 -51.28 36.84
C GLY A 10 -1.48 -51.14 37.08
N PRO A 11 -2.37 -51.39 36.08
CA PRO A 11 -2.10 -51.85 34.70
C PRO A 11 -2.75 -51.00 33.57
N THR A 12 -2.28 -51.35 32.37
CA THR A 12 -2.67 -51.05 30.98
C THR A 12 -4.17 -50.93 30.68
N ASP A 13 -4.56 -49.97 29.82
CA ASP A 13 -5.07 -50.28 28.47
C ASP A 13 -5.56 -49.05 27.67
N ARG A 14 -5.25 -49.11 26.37
CA ARG A 14 -5.91 -48.51 25.19
C ARG A 14 -5.64 -47.06 24.78
N GLU A 15 -4.79 -46.98 23.75
CA GLU A 15 -5.05 -46.28 22.47
C GLU A 15 -5.59 -44.86 22.56
N GLY A 16 -4.67 -43.90 22.70
CA GLY A 16 -4.87 -42.51 22.30
C GLY A 16 -4.02 -42.23 21.06
N MET A 17 -4.67 -42.39 19.90
CA MET A 17 -4.17 -42.11 18.57
C MET A 17 -3.61 -40.67 18.48
N TRP A 18 -2.50 -40.52 17.78
CA TRP A 18 -1.91 -39.22 17.45
C TRP A 18 -2.93 -38.33 16.72
N ASP A 19 -3.41 -37.28 17.39
CA ASP A 19 -3.88 -36.06 16.73
C ASP A 19 -2.93 -34.92 17.12
N GLY A 20 -1.66 -35.11 16.77
CA GLY A 20 -0.80 -33.97 16.48
C GLY A 20 -1.31 -33.40 15.18
N ALA A 21 -2.31 -32.50 15.26
CA ALA A 21 -2.63 -31.61 14.16
C ALA A 21 -1.31 -30.95 13.77
N MET A 22 -0.78 -31.41 12.62
CA MET A 22 0.30 -30.76 11.93
C MET A 22 -0.21 -29.34 11.71
N GLU A 23 0.26 -28.39 12.52
CA GLU A 23 0.21 -26.99 12.13
C GLU A 23 0.89 -26.98 10.75
N THR A 24 0.07 -26.83 9.71
CA THR A 24 0.56 -26.57 8.37
C THR A 24 1.54 -25.42 8.53
N PRO A 25 2.81 -25.55 8.11
CA PRO A 25 3.74 -24.45 8.17
C PRO A 25 3.02 -23.27 7.52
N GLU A 26 2.92 -22.14 8.22
CA GLU A 26 2.39 -20.91 7.64
C GLU A 26 2.96 -20.81 6.23
N GLU A 27 2.09 -20.90 5.21
CA GLU A 27 2.51 -20.87 3.81
C GLU A 27 3.47 -19.69 3.66
N GLU A 28 4.73 -19.96 3.31
CA GLU A 28 5.73 -18.91 3.09
C GLU A 28 5.13 -17.90 2.12
N GLY A 29 4.69 -16.76 2.67
CA GLY A 29 3.97 -15.75 1.90
C GLY A 29 4.70 -15.37 0.62
N ARG A 30 3.95 -15.23 -0.49
CA ARG A 30 4.51 -14.97 -1.82
C ARG A 30 5.23 -13.62 -1.83
N THR A 31 6.46 -13.61 -2.33
CA THR A 31 7.28 -12.39 -2.34
C THR A 31 7.06 -11.56 -3.60
N PHE A 32 7.28 -10.26 -3.49
CA PHE A 32 7.28 -9.34 -4.62
C PHE A 32 8.25 -9.80 -5.72
N MET A 33 9.45 -10.26 -5.36
CA MET A 33 10.44 -10.76 -6.31
C MET A 33 10.03 -12.08 -6.99
N GLN A 34 9.35 -12.98 -6.28
CA GLN A 34 8.77 -14.19 -6.90
C GLN A 34 7.76 -13.79 -7.98
N VAL A 35 6.85 -12.86 -7.67
CA VAL A 35 5.85 -12.38 -8.64
C VAL A 35 6.49 -11.70 -9.83
N ILE A 36 7.50 -10.86 -9.62
CA ILE A 36 8.22 -10.21 -10.72
C ILE A 36 8.86 -11.26 -11.64
N SER A 37 9.57 -12.20 -11.05
CA SER A 37 10.29 -13.23 -11.79
C SER A 37 9.33 -14.09 -12.60
N GLU A 38 8.18 -14.45 -12.02
CA GLU A 38 7.13 -15.17 -12.73
C GLU A 38 6.48 -14.31 -13.82
N LYS A 39 6.02 -13.10 -13.51
CA LYS A 39 5.25 -12.30 -14.47
C LYS A 39 6.09 -11.78 -15.64
N TYR A 40 7.37 -11.49 -15.41
CA TYR A 40 8.25 -10.85 -16.39
C TYR A 40 9.38 -11.76 -16.90
N SER A 41 9.37 -13.05 -16.57
CA SER A 41 10.28 -14.02 -17.19
C SER A 41 10.14 -13.98 -18.72
N PRO A 42 11.24 -13.90 -19.49
CA PRO A 42 11.18 -13.97 -20.96
C PRO A 42 10.56 -15.25 -21.50
N GLU A 43 10.55 -16.32 -20.70
CA GLU A 43 9.96 -17.61 -21.09
C GLU A 43 8.42 -17.51 -21.19
N ASN A 44 7.81 -16.55 -20.51
CA ASN A 44 6.39 -16.26 -20.60
C ASN A 44 6.04 -15.37 -21.80
N PHE A 45 7.03 -14.88 -22.55
CA PHE A 45 6.86 -14.10 -23.79
C PHE A 45 7.58 -14.76 -24.98
N PRO A 46 7.17 -15.98 -25.41
CA PRO A 46 7.86 -16.73 -26.46
C PRO A 46 7.85 -16.06 -27.85
N TYR A 47 7.04 -15.02 -28.07
CA TYR A 47 6.75 -14.45 -29.39
C TYR A 47 7.64 -13.28 -29.85
N ARG A 48 8.84 -13.06 -29.28
CA ARG A 48 9.85 -12.14 -29.84
C ARG A 48 11.02 -12.86 -30.53
N ARG A 49 10.75 -13.97 -31.24
CA ARG A 49 11.65 -14.52 -32.27
C ARG A 49 10.93 -14.57 -33.62
N GLY A 50 10.65 -13.40 -34.18
CA GLY A 50 10.46 -13.29 -35.63
C GLY A 50 11.82 -13.44 -36.34
N PRO A 51 11.88 -13.94 -37.58
CA PRO A 51 13.12 -14.17 -38.30
C PRO A 51 13.70 -12.82 -38.77
N GLY A 52 14.38 -12.11 -37.88
CA GLY A 52 15.12 -10.90 -38.15
C GLY A 52 16.47 -11.00 -37.45
N MET A 53 17.55 -10.89 -38.22
CA MET A 53 18.94 -10.93 -37.78
C MET A 53 19.15 -10.10 -36.51
N GLY A 54 19.41 -10.76 -35.38
CA GLY A 54 19.81 -10.16 -34.12
C GLY A 54 20.97 -10.97 -33.55
N VAL A 55 22.11 -10.31 -33.34
CA VAL A 55 23.34 -10.93 -32.85
C VAL A 55 23.07 -11.58 -31.49
N VAL A 56 23.24 -12.90 -31.42
CA VAL A 56 23.26 -13.63 -30.15
C VAL A 56 24.60 -13.34 -29.50
N VAL A 57 24.63 -12.40 -28.55
CA VAL A 57 25.74 -12.31 -27.60
C VAL A 57 25.45 -13.31 -26.50
N VAL A 58 26.12 -14.45 -26.53
CA VAL A 58 26.15 -15.40 -25.40
C VAL A 58 27.20 -14.88 -24.43
N PRO A 59 26.87 -14.45 -23.20
CA PRO A 59 27.88 -14.19 -22.20
C PRO A 59 28.39 -15.54 -21.71
N SER A 60 29.61 -15.90 -22.10
CA SER A 60 30.39 -16.95 -21.46
C SER A 60 30.96 -16.41 -20.15
N GLY A 61 30.16 -16.47 -19.08
CA GLY A 61 30.54 -16.15 -17.71
C GLY A 61 30.17 -17.29 -16.74
N PRO A 62 30.89 -17.44 -15.61
CA PRO A 62 30.66 -18.55 -14.68
C PRO A 62 29.29 -18.42 -14.02
N GLN A 63 28.62 -19.56 -13.85
CA GLN A 63 27.24 -19.73 -13.42
C GLN A 63 26.84 -18.86 -12.21
N GLY A 64 26.30 -17.68 -12.50
CA GLY A 64 25.31 -17.01 -11.66
C GLY A 64 23.91 -17.52 -12.01
N SER A 65 22.98 -17.43 -11.07
CA SER A 65 21.59 -17.87 -11.22
C SER A 65 20.99 -17.38 -12.55
N PRO A 66 20.41 -18.26 -13.40
CA PRO A 66 20.04 -17.95 -14.79
C PRO A 66 18.95 -16.86 -14.96
N MET A 67 18.37 -16.38 -13.86
CA MET A 67 17.41 -15.27 -13.82
C MET A 67 18.07 -13.88 -13.88
N LYS A 68 19.33 -13.74 -13.46
CA LYS A 68 19.96 -12.43 -13.24
C LYS A 68 20.12 -11.57 -14.51
N ASP A 69 20.25 -12.19 -15.68
CA ASP A 69 20.58 -11.47 -16.93
C ASP A 69 19.37 -11.28 -17.87
N ARG A 70 18.14 -11.55 -17.41
CA ARG A 70 17.01 -11.79 -18.35
C ARG A 70 15.73 -11.01 -18.08
N LEU A 71 15.58 -10.29 -16.97
CA LEU A 71 14.35 -9.56 -16.67
C LEU A 71 14.40 -8.14 -17.27
N ASN A 72 13.68 -7.93 -18.38
CA ASN A 72 13.42 -6.60 -18.93
C ASN A 72 12.14 -6.04 -18.32
N LEU A 73 12.26 -5.37 -17.18
CA LEU A 73 11.12 -4.76 -16.50
C LEU A 73 10.73 -3.42 -17.13
N PRO A 74 9.43 -3.15 -17.35
CA PRO A 74 8.97 -1.81 -17.71
C PRO A 74 9.11 -0.84 -16.53
N SER A 75 9.06 0.47 -16.78
CA SER A 75 9.04 1.49 -15.73
C SER A 75 7.72 1.54 -14.94
N VAL A 76 6.68 0.87 -15.44
CA VAL A 76 5.37 0.74 -14.79
C VAL A 76 5.14 -0.74 -14.49
N LEU A 77 5.15 -1.09 -13.20
CA LEU A 77 4.90 -2.45 -12.75
C LEU A 77 3.48 -2.58 -12.24
N VAL A 78 2.68 -3.39 -12.93
CA VAL A 78 1.33 -3.75 -12.47
C VAL A 78 1.40 -5.14 -11.87
N LEU A 79 1.25 -5.26 -10.55
CA LEU A 79 1.36 -6.50 -9.77
C LEU A 79 0.12 -6.71 -8.88
N ASN A 80 -1.03 -6.20 -9.33
CA ASN A 80 -2.27 -6.32 -8.60
C ASN A 80 -2.76 -7.78 -8.54
N GLY A 81 -3.44 -8.17 -7.47
CA GLY A 81 -4.10 -9.49 -7.38
C GLY A 81 -3.12 -10.67 -7.34
N CYS A 82 -1.84 -10.44 -7.05
CA CYS A 82 -0.80 -11.46 -7.12
C CYS A 82 -0.56 -12.17 -5.77
N GLY A 83 -1.31 -11.83 -4.71
CA GLY A 83 -1.15 -12.46 -3.41
C GLY A 83 0.19 -12.18 -2.73
N ILE A 84 0.85 -11.07 -3.08
CA ILE A 84 2.11 -10.63 -2.47
C ILE A 84 1.87 -10.33 -0.98
N SER A 85 2.70 -10.85 -0.10
CA SER A 85 2.68 -10.49 1.33
C SER A 85 4.04 -10.12 1.91
N ARG A 86 5.13 -10.35 1.17
CA ARG A 86 6.50 -10.02 1.57
C ARG A 86 7.28 -9.37 0.43
N ALA A 87 8.34 -8.64 0.75
CA ALA A 87 9.24 -8.03 -0.23
C ALA A 87 10.09 -9.08 -0.96
N GLY A 88 10.75 -9.96 -0.19
CA GLY A 88 11.85 -10.79 -0.70
C GLY A 88 13.19 -10.10 -0.56
N ASP A 89 14.16 -10.45 -1.41
CA ASP A 89 15.53 -9.93 -1.33
C ASP A 89 15.63 -8.47 -1.81
N GLU A 90 16.02 -7.57 -0.92
CA GLU A 90 16.15 -6.13 -1.18
C GLU A 90 17.20 -5.80 -2.25
N GLY A 91 18.31 -6.56 -2.28
CA GLY A 91 19.36 -6.38 -3.27
C GLY A 91 18.89 -6.70 -4.69
N GLU A 92 18.06 -7.73 -4.83
CA GLU A 92 17.39 -8.05 -6.10
C GLU A 92 16.36 -6.99 -6.48
N ILE A 93 15.53 -6.52 -5.54
CA ILE A 93 14.57 -5.43 -5.81
C ILE A 93 15.32 -4.20 -6.35
N ALA A 94 16.39 -3.78 -5.68
CA ALA A 94 17.20 -2.64 -6.09
C ALA A 94 17.81 -2.85 -7.48
N ALA A 95 18.33 -4.04 -7.76
CA ALA A 95 18.97 -4.34 -9.05
C ALA A 95 17.98 -4.30 -10.22
N PHE A 96 16.76 -4.80 -10.04
CA PHE A 96 15.78 -4.90 -11.13
C PHE A 96 14.83 -3.71 -11.22
N CYS A 97 14.57 -3.00 -10.12
CA CYS A 97 13.52 -1.99 -10.06
C CYS A 97 14.04 -0.55 -9.98
N ALA A 98 15.34 -0.31 -10.12
CA ALA A 98 15.92 1.04 -10.03
C ALA A 98 15.29 2.07 -11.00
N HIS A 99 14.82 1.64 -12.17
CA HIS A 99 14.17 2.49 -13.19
C HIS A 99 12.64 2.53 -13.09
N VAL A 100 12.03 1.83 -12.13
CA VAL A 100 10.58 1.80 -11.96
C VAL A 100 10.11 3.15 -11.39
N VAL A 101 9.00 3.64 -11.95
CA VAL A 101 8.40 4.94 -11.65
C VAL A 101 6.97 4.79 -11.13
N GLU A 102 6.24 3.76 -11.58
CA GLU A 102 4.89 3.49 -11.11
C GLU A 102 4.74 2.04 -10.68
N LEU A 103 4.12 1.83 -9.52
CA LEU A 103 3.93 0.50 -8.95
C LEU A 103 2.49 0.32 -8.47
N ASP A 104 1.79 -0.66 -9.04
CA ASP A 104 0.48 -1.10 -8.59
C ASP A 104 0.57 -2.43 -7.85
N LEU A 105 0.38 -2.36 -6.53
CA LEU A 105 0.33 -3.48 -5.60
C LEU A 105 -1.08 -3.70 -5.03
N SER A 106 -2.12 -3.20 -5.69
CA SER A 106 -3.48 -3.35 -5.21
C SER A 106 -3.96 -4.81 -5.16
N HIS A 107 -4.92 -5.11 -4.29
CA HIS A 107 -5.50 -6.46 -4.14
C HIS A 107 -4.45 -7.55 -3.83
N ASN A 108 -3.47 -7.24 -2.98
CA ASN A 108 -2.50 -8.21 -2.48
C ASN A 108 -2.78 -8.54 -1.01
N LYS A 109 -1.85 -9.22 -0.35
CA LYS A 109 -1.93 -9.64 1.06
C LYS A 109 -0.92 -8.87 1.91
N LEU A 110 -0.62 -7.62 1.55
CA LEU A 110 0.34 -6.78 2.27
C LEU A 110 -0.32 -6.23 3.54
N GLN A 111 0.18 -6.63 4.69
CA GLN A 111 -0.29 -6.17 6.01
C GLN A 111 0.81 -5.48 6.82
N ASP A 112 2.08 -5.69 6.46
CA ASP A 112 3.23 -5.18 7.19
C ASP A 112 3.86 -3.99 6.46
N TRP A 113 3.82 -2.82 7.09
CA TRP A 113 4.45 -1.61 6.56
C TRP A 113 5.96 -1.75 6.40
N HIS A 114 6.61 -2.61 7.18
CA HIS A 114 8.03 -2.88 7.06
C HIS A 114 8.37 -3.60 5.74
N GLU A 115 7.56 -4.58 5.35
CA GLU A 115 7.71 -5.27 4.05
C GLU A 115 7.42 -4.32 2.88
N ILE A 116 6.42 -3.45 3.01
CA ILE A 116 6.14 -2.44 1.98
C ILE A 116 7.30 -1.44 1.89
N SER A 117 7.83 -0.99 3.02
CA SER A 117 8.96 -0.07 3.10
C SER A 117 10.21 -0.64 2.41
N LYS A 118 10.52 -1.93 2.61
CA LYS A 118 11.60 -2.63 1.88
C LYS A 118 11.44 -2.59 0.37
N ILE A 119 10.21 -2.72 -0.14
CA ILE A 119 9.96 -2.61 -1.58
C ILE A 119 10.21 -1.17 -2.05
N VAL A 120 9.59 -0.20 -1.38
CA VAL A 120 9.59 1.20 -1.82
C VAL A 120 10.97 1.85 -1.70
N SER A 121 11.73 1.56 -0.63
CA SER A 121 13.07 2.10 -0.41
C SER A 121 14.07 1.70 -1.50
N ASN A 122 13.83 0.56 -2.16
CA ASN A 122 14.65 0.03 -3.23
C ASN A 122 14.15 0.43 -4.65
N ILE A 123 13.16 1.33 -4.74
CA ILE A 123 12.66 1.90 -6.00
C ILE A 123 12.83 3.42 -5.97
N PRO A 124 14.04 3.93 -6.23
CA PRO A 124 14.40 5.32 -5.98
C PRO A 124 13.71 6.33 -6.89
N ASN A 125 13.00 5.92 -7.94
CA ASN A 125 12.31 6.84 -8.86
C ASN A 125 10.78 6.72 -8.77
N LEU A 126 10.25 6.09 -7.72
CA LEU A 126 8.82 5.83 -7.56
C LEU A 126 8.02 7.13 -7.35
N ASP A 127 7.22 7.52 -8.34
CA ASP A 127 6.31 8.67 -8.31
C ASP A 127 4.89 8.26 -7.92
N PHE A 128 4.43 7.09 -8.39
CA PHE A 128 3.08 6.57 -8.16
C PHE A 128 3.11 5.22 -7.45
N LEU A 129 2.32 5.11 -6.38
CA LEU A 129 2.13 3.87 -5.64
C LEU A 129 0.65 3.61 -5.37
N ASN A 130 0.17 2.43 -5.77
CA ASN A 130 -1.18 1.97 -5.44
C ASN A 130 -1.12 0.75 -4.50
N LEU A 131 -1.68 0.92 -3.30
CA LEU A 131 -1.79 -0.11 -2.25
C LEU A 131 -3.24 -0.49 -1.96
N SER A 132 -4.18 -0.09 -2.82
CA SER A 132 -5.61 -0.30 -2.60
C SER A 132 -5.98 -1.76 -2.31
N SER A 133 -6.98 -2.00 -1.46
CA SER A 133 -7.45 -3.35 -1.14
C SER A 133 -6.37 -4.30 -0.60
N ASN A 134 -5.47 -3.78 0.24
CA ASN A 134 -4.57 -4.57 1.08
C ASN A 134 -5.01 -4.48 2.55
N PRO A 135 -4.82 -5.54 3.37
CA PRO A 135 -5.23 -5.60 4.77
C PRO A 135 -4.32 -4.76 5.70
N LEU A 136 -4.42 -3.43 5.61
CA LEU A 136 -3.53 -2.49 6.29
C LEU A 136 -4.12 -1.89 7.58
N SER A 137 -5.36 -2.24 7.95
CA SER A 137 -6.09 -1.63 9.08
C SER A 137 -5.42 -1.81 10.44
N ASP A 138 -4.79 -2.97 10.65
CA ASP A 138 -4.32 -3.39 11.97
C ASP A 138 -2.83 -3.05 12.19
N SER A 139 -2.19 -2.46 11.18
CA SER A 139 -0.75 -2.21 11.14
C SER A 139 -0.44 -0.76 11.41
N VAL A 140 0.37 -0.51 12.43
CA VAL A 140 0.83 0.83 12.79
C VAL A 140 1.97 1.23 11.87
N LEU A 141 1.82 2.35 11.17
CA LEU A 141 2.88 2.91 10.34
C LEU A 141 3.83 3.73 11.20
N GLU A 142 5.00 3.16 11.49
CA GLU A 142 6.09 3.88 12.15
C GLU A 142 6.69 4.95 11.23
N PRO A 143 7.09 6.13 11.77
CA PRO A 143 7.68 7.20 10.97
C PRO A 143 8.90 6.75 10.15
N SER A 144 9.78 5.93 10.73
CA SER A 144 10.95 5.37 10.05
C SER A 144 10.61 4.51 8.84
N CYS A 145 9.44 3.85 8.84
CA CYS A 145 8.95 3.11 7.68
C CYS A 145 8.40 4.07 6.62
N ALA A 146 7.70 5.13 7.04
CA ALA A 146 7.13 6.12 6.15
C ALA A 146 8.19 6.97 5.41
N GLU A 147 9.37 7.17 5.99
CA GLU A 147 10.51 7.83 5.34
C GLU A 147 10.91 7.17 4.00
N ALA A 148 10.68 5.86 3.84
CA ALA A 148 10.95 5.16 2.57
C ALA A 148 10.12 5.71 1.40
N PHE A 149 8.98 6.35 1.69
CA PHE A 149 8.03 6.86 0.71
C PHE A 149 8.29 8.31 0.31
N VAL A 150 9.40 8.92 0.77
CA VAL A 150 9.70 10.36 0.62
C VAL A 150 9.58 10.92 -0.81
N ARG A 151 9.74 10.05 -1.83
CA ARG A 151 9.67 10.41 -3.26
C ARG A 151 8.29 10.21 -3.90
N VAL A 152 7.38 9.53 -3.21
CA VAL A 152 6.05 9.24 -3.73
C VAL A 152 5.24 10.53 -3.81
N ARG A 153 4.69 10.83 -4.98
CA ARG A 153 3.88 12.03 -5.22
C ARG A 153 2.41 11.71 -5.37
N ARG A 154 2.07 10.48 -5.78
CA ARG A 154 0.69 9.99 -5.93
C ARG A 154 0.52 8.68 -5.18
N LEU A 155 -0.30 8.70 -4.13
CA LEU A 155 -0.51 7.57 -3.24
C LEU A 155 -1.98 7.17 -3.20
N VAL A 156 -2.26 5.90 -3.52
CA VAL A 156 -3.61 5.34 -3.54
C VAL A 156 -3.77 4.30 -2.43
N LEU A 157 -4.66 4.57 -1.48
CA LEU A 157 -4.95 3.77 -0.28
C LEU A 157 -6.44 3.44 -0.18
N ASN A 158 -7.11 3.22 -1.31
CA ASN A 158 -8.55 2.95 -1.33
C ASN A 158 -8.86 1.56 -0.75
N ASN A 159 -9.96 1.44 0.00
CA ASN A 159 -10.41 0.16 0.57
C ASN A 159 -9.30 -0.57 1.36
N THR A 160 -8.55 0.17 2.16
CA THR A 160 -7.48 -0.35 3.03
C THR A 160 -7.82 -0.20 4.51
N ARG A 161 -8.81 0.65 4.84
CA ARG A 161 -9.22 1.03 6.19
C ARG A 161 -8.06 1.57 7.05
N VAL A 162 -7.07 2.19 6.41
CA VAL A 162 -5.97 2.87 7.13
C VAL A 162 -6.53 3.98 8.03
N SER A 163 -5.95 4.17 9.21
CA SER A 163 -6.41 5.18 10.14
C SER A 163 -5.98 6.59 9.73
N TRP A 164 -6.58 7.62 10.34
CA TRP A 164 -6.08 9.00 10.18
C TRP A 164 -4.66 9.17 10.73
N GLU A 165 -4.24 8.39 11.72
CA GLU A 165 -2.86 8.41 12.23
C GLU A 165 -1.88 7.97 11.13
N THR A 166 -2.18 6.91 10.39
CA THR A 166 -1.40 6.49 9.22
C THR A 166 -1.34 7.60 8.16
N VAL A 167 -2.47 8.25 7.86
CA VAL A 167 -2.53 9.38 6.93
C VAL A 167 -1.65 10.53 7.41
N HIS A 168 -1.71 10.87 8.70
CA HIS A 168 -0.90 11.93 9.30
C HIS A 168 0.59 11.62 9.17
N THR A 169 1.01 10.40 9.48
CA THR A 169 2.40 9.96 9.32
C THR A 169 2.85 10.13 7.87
N PHE A 170 2.07 9.68 6.88
CA PHE A 170 2.41 9.90 5.47
C PHE A 170 2.52 11.38 5.11
N THR A 171 1.53 12.20 5.50
CA THR A 171 1.54 13.63 5.18
C THR A 171 2.68 14.41 5.85
N ARG A 172 3.27 13.85 6.92
CA ARG A 172 4.42 14.43 7.63
C ARG A 172 5.75 13.98 7.02
N GLU A 173 5.89 12.69 6.71
CA GLU A 173 7.15 12.11 6.21
C GLU A 173 7.30 12.16 4.68
N ILE A 174 6.22 12.43 3.93
CA ILE A 174 6.22 12.56 2.46
C ILE A 174 6.00 14.04 2.08
N PRO A 175 7.05 14.88 2.08
CA PRO A 175 6.91 16.31 1.80
C PRO A 175 6.48 16.62 0.36
N GLU A 176 6.72 15.70 -0.58
CA GLU A 176 6.37 15.87 -2.00
C GLU A 176 4.98 15.31 -2.37
N LEU A 177 4.20 14.80 -1.42
CA LEU A 177 2.89 14.20 -1.71
C LEU A 177 1.93 15.21 -2.35
N VAL A 178 1.47 14.92 -3.57
CA VAL A 178 0.62 15.79 -4.38
C VAL A 178 -0.81 15.29 -4.44
N GLU A 179 -1.00 13.97 -4.61
CA GLU A 179 -2.31 13.35 -4.76
C GLU A 179 -2.48 12.18 -3.78
N LEU A 180 -3.60 12.21 -3.06
CA LEU A 180 -3.93 11.19 -2.07
C LEU A 180 -5.36 10.68 -2.29
N PHE A 181 -5.49 9.36 -2.42
CA PHE A 181 -6.75 8.68 -2.64
C PHE A 181 -7.06 7.76 -1.45
N LEU A 182 -8.22 7.99 -0.84
CA LEU A 182 -8.69 7.44 0.42
C LEU A 182 -10.16 6.97 0.32
N CYS A 183 -10.56 6.53 -0.87
CA CYS A 183 -11.93 6.09 -1.12
C CYS A 183 -12.23 4.76 -0.43
N LEU A 184 -13.51 4.51 -0.09
CA LEU A 184 -13.95 3.22 0.47
C LEU A 184 -13.25 2.83 1.78
N ASN A 185 -12.84 3.80 2.60
CA ASN A 185 -12.17 3.55 3.89
C ASN A 185 -13.10 3.71 5.10
N GLU A 186 -14.40 3.84 4.84
CA GLU A 186 -15.46 3.90 5.85
C GLU A 186 -15.37 5.11 6.81
N TYR A 187 -14.57 6.13 6.49
CA TYR A 187 -14.38 7.30 7.36
C TYR A 187 -15.70 8.03 7.62
N ASP A 188 -16.09 8.11 8.89
CA ASP A 188 -17.24 8.90 9.35
C ASP A 188 -16.83 10.24 9.99
N SER A 189 -15.55 10.36 10.32
CA SER A 189 -14.93 11.49 11.00
C SER A 189 -13.50 11.69 10.50
N VAL A 190 -12.95 12.87 10.76
CA VAL A 190 -11.62 13.34 10.40
C VAL A 190 -10.89 13.77 11.66
N THR A 191 -9.77 13.13 11.97
CA THR A 191 -8.87 13.58 13.04
C THR A 191 -8.03 14.74 12.53
N PRO A 192 -7.99 15.89 13.22
CA PRO A 192 -7.17 17.01 12.80
C PRO A 192 -5.68 16.73 13.07
N SER A 193 -4.82 17.09 12.11
CA SER A 193 -3.37 17.13 12.30
C SER A 193 -2.91 18.53 12.71
N ALA A 194 -1.97 18.61 13.67
CA ALA A 194 -1.31 19.85 14.03
C ALA A 194 -0.26 20.31 12.99
N VAL A 195 0.19 19.38 12.13
CA VAL A 195 1.20 19.64 11.09
C VAL A 195 0.50 19.70 9.73
N PRO A 196 0.45 20.85 9.07
CA PRO A 196 -0.12 20.98 7.73
C PRO A 196 0.75 20.32 6.67
N CYS A 197 0.11 19.85 5.60
CA CYS A 197 0.74 19.32 4.38
C CYS A 197 0.42 20.27 3.21
N PRO A 198 1.30 21.25 2.92
CA PRO A 198 1.05 22.28 1.92
C PRO A 198 1.27 21.80 0.47
N SER A 199 1.91 20.65 0.30
CA SER A 199 2.20 20.01 -0.99
C SER A 199 0.97 19.35 -1.61
N LEU A 200 0.04 18.85 -0.79
CA LEU A 200 -1.13 18.14 -1.28
C LEU A 200 -2.03 19.06 -2.12
N ARG A 201 -2.32 18.65 -3.35
CA ARG A 201 -3.16 19.36 -4.33
C ARG A 201 -4.49 18.66 -4.58
N LEU A 202 -4.51 17.33 -4.54
CA LEU A 202 -5.72 16.54 -4.76
C LEU A 202 -5.95 15.59 -3.60
N LEU A 203 -7.16 15.68 -3.03
CA LEU A 203 -7.68 14.72 -2.05
C LEU A 203 -8.93 14.07 -2.62
N HIS A 204 -8.92 12.74 -2.71
CA HIS A 204 -10.06 11.95 -3.14
C HIS A 204 -10.52 11.02 -2.01
N ILE A 205 -11.74 11.22 -1.51
CA ILE A 205 -12.32 10.50 -0.37
C ILE A 205 -13.76 10.06 -0.66
N THR A 206 -14.02 9.63 -1.90
CA THR A 206 -15.33 9.15 -2.36
C THR A 206 -15.73 7.85 -1.68
N ASP A 207 -17.04 7.61 -1.53
CA ASP A 207 -17.60 6.41 -0.89
C ASP A 207 -17.07 6.21 0.55
N ASN A 208 -17.14 7.28 1.34
CA ASN A 208 -16.93 7.24 2.79
C ASN A 208 -18.23 7.65 3.51
N ASN A 209 -18.18 7.78 4.83
CA ASN A 209 -19.34 7.97 5.70
C ASN A 209 -19.42 9.37 6.33
N LEU A 210 -18.76 10.38 5.77
CA LEU A 210 -18.75 11.73 6.35
C LEU A 210 -20.17 12.34 6.33
N GLN A 211 -20.68 12.71 7.50
CA GLN A 211 -22.05 13.26 7.67
C GLN A 211 -22.08 14.74 8.03
N ASP A 212 -21.07 15.21 8.77
CA ASP A 212 -20.98 16.60 9.20
C ASP A 212 -20.00 17.38 8.32
N TRP A 213 -20.44 18.54 7.85
CA TRP A 213 -19.60 19.49 7.12
C TRP A 213 -18.41 19.98 7.97
N GLY A 214 -18.54 19.97 9.29
CA GLY A 214 -17.46 20.25 10.23
C GLY A 214 -16.24 19.34 10.03
N GLU A 215 -16.43 18.09 9.59
CA GLU A 215 -15.34 17.16 9.28
C GLU A 215 -14.59 17.59 8.01
N VAL A 216 -15.32 18.05 7.00
CA VAL A 216 -14.75 18.56 5.75
C VAL A 216 -13.88 19.80 6.02
N ARG A 217 -14.32 20.71 6.91
CA ARG A 217 -13.56 21.92 7.26
C ARG A 217 -12.14 21.63 7.74
N LYS A 218 -11.93 20.48 8.39
CA LYS A 218 -10.61 20.09 8.93
C LYS A 218 -9.58 19.92 7.83
N PHE A 219 -10.00 19.50 6.62
CA PHE A 219 -9.12 19.42 5.46
C PHE A 219 -8.50 20.76 5.07
N GLY A 220 -9.21 21.88 5.28
CA GLY A 220 -8.68 23.20 4.94
C GLY A 220 -7.44 23.58 5.76
N ALA A 221 -7.45 23.26 7.06
CA ALA A 221 -6.31 23.47 7.94
C ALA A 221 -5.18 22.47 7.68
N MET A 222 -5.52 21.21 7.40
CA MET A 222 -4.55 20.14 7.14
C MET A 222 -3.87 20.29 5.78
N PHE A 223 -4.60 20.74 4.76
CA PHE A 223 -4.17 20.78 3.36
C PHE A 223 -4.38 22.17 2.78
N PRO A 224 -3.63 23.19 3.25
CA PRO A 224 -3.82 24.58 2.80
C PRO A 224 -3.52 24.77 1.30
N GLY A 225 -2.78 23.84 0.70
CA GLY A 225 -2.43 23.80 -0.71
C GLY A 225 -3.46 23.13 -1.62
N LEU A 226 -4.57 22.62 -1.08
CA LEU A 226 -5.53 21.79 -1.80
C LEU A 226 -6.21 22.57 -2.93
N ASP A 227 -6.16 22.00 -4.13
CA ASP A 227 -6.74 22.55 -5.36
C ASP A 227 -8.03 21.81 -5.75
N THR A 228 -8.05 20.50 -5.55
CA THR A 228 -9.17 19.64 -5.91
C THR A 228 -9.57 18.74 -4.74
N LEU A 229 -10.85 18.80 -4.36
CA LEU A 229 -11.46 17.92 -3.37
C LEU A 229 -12.57 17.10 -4.03
N VAL A 230 -12.40 15.77 -4.06
CA VAL A 230 -13.41 14.84 -4.58
C VAL A 230 -13.93 14.00 -3.42
N MET A 231 -15.21 14.13 -3.08
CA MET A 231 -15.82 13.41 -1.96
C MET A 231 -17.23 12.94 -2.29
N ALA A 232 -17.43 12.42 -3.50
CA ALA A 232 -18.70 11.89 -3.96
C ALA A 232 -19.21 10.76 -3.05
N ASN A 233 -20.52 10.51 -3.05
CA ASN A 233 -21.15 9.42 -2.29
C ASN A 233 -20.80 9.40 -0.78
N ASN A 234 -20.67 10.58 -0.17
CA ASN A 234 -20.66 10.70 1.30
C ASN A 234 -22.10 10.95 1.82
N ASN A 235 -22.28 11.11 3.12
CA ASN A 235 -23.59 11.19 3.76
C ASN A 235 -23.87 12.56 4.40
N LEU A 236 -23.39 13.65 3.79
CA LEU A 236 -23.51 14.99 4.36
C LEU A 236 -24.98 15.39 4.55
N ALA A 237 -25.30 15.84 5.75
CA ALA A 237 -26.65 16.35 6.05
C ALA A 237 -26.93 17.67 5.32
N SER A 238 -25.96 18.59 5.35
CA SER A 238 -26.06 19.93 4.75
C SER A 238 -24.67 20.57 4.62
N ILE A 239 -24.53 21.54 3.72
CA ILE A 239 -23.34 22.40 3.63
C ILE A 239 -23.61 23.67 4.43
N GLN A 240 -22.78 23.97 5.43
CA GLN A 240 -23.08 25.00 6.43
C GLN A 240 -22.26 26.29 6.29
N ASP A 241 -21.30 26.35 5.34
CA ASP A 241 -20.42 27.52 5.20
C ASP A 241 -20.83 28.46 4.05
N PRO A 242 -20.92 29.78 4.33
CA PRO A 242 -21.00 30.77 3.26
C PRO A 242 -19.69 30.84 2.48
N GLY A 243 -19.77 31.32 1.22
CA GLY A 243 -18.64 31.30 0.28
C GLY A 243 -17.34 31.95 0.80
N ASP A 244 -17.43 33.03 1.58
CA ASP A 244 -16.24 33.68 2.14
C ASP A 244 -15.56 32.85 3.22
N THR A 245 -16.31 32.08 4.01
CA THR A 245 -15.73 31.15 4.98
C THR A 245 -15.02 30.01 4.25
N LEU A 246 -15.63 29.45 3.21
CA LEU A 246 -15.00 28.41 2.38
C LEU A 246 -13.70 28.90 1.74
N ARG A 247 -13.67 30.13 1.22
CA ARG A 247 -12.45 30.74 0.64
C ARG A 247 -11.33 30.92 1.66
N ARG A 248 -11.64 31.20 2.92
CA ARG A 248 -10.61 31.30 3.98
C ARG A 248 -10.09 29.92 4.40
N LEU A 249 -10.98 28.94 4.49
CA LEU A 249 -10.62 27.57 4.86
C LEU A 249 -9.82 26.88 3.74
N PHE A 250 -10.18 27.15 2.49
CA PHE A 250 -9.62 26.52 1.30
C PHE A 250 -9.16 27.58 0.29
N PRO A 251 -8.04 28.28 0.56
CA PRO A 251 -7.62 29.43 -0.24
C PRO A 251 -7.23 29.08 -1.69
N ASN A 252 -6.80 27.83 -1.94
CA ASN A 252 -6.35 27.38 -3.25
C ASN A 252 -7.37 26.50 -3.99
N LEU A 253 -8.51 26.17 -3.37
CA LEU A 253 -9.44 25.18 -3.90
C LEU A 253 -10.19 25.75 -5.11
N ARG A 254 -10.06 25.05 -6.24
CA ARG A 254 -10.70 25.39 -7.52
C ARG A 254 -11.86 24.45 -7.83
N THR A 255 -11.73 23.18 -7.45
CA THR A 255 -12.71 22.15 -7.78
C THR A 255 -13.16 21.42 -6.52
N ILE A 256 -14.48 21.34 -6.34
CA ILE A 256 -15.08 20.47 -5.33
C ILE A 256 -16.17 19.62 -5.98
N ASN A 257 -16.04 18.29 -5.85
CA ASN A 257 -17.03 17.34 -6.33
C ASN A 257 -17.77 16.70 -5.15
N LEU A 258 -19.06 17.04 -5.04
CA LEU A 258 -20.00 16.58 -4.01
C LEU A 258 -21.12 15.73 -4.60
N HIS A 259 -20.90 15.10 -5.75
CA HIS A 259 -21.92 14.29 -6.42
C HIS A 259 -22.47 13.23 -5.47
N ASN A 260 -23.79 13.24 -5.27
CA ASN A 260 -24.50 12.31 -4.38
C ASN A 260 -23.95 12.31 -2.93
N SER A 261 -23.38 13.43 -2.48
CA SER A 261 -22.82 13.54 -1.12
C SER A 261 -23.73 14.25 -0.14
N VAL A 262 -24.77 14.96 -0.60
CA VAL A 262 -25.69 15.74 0.26
C VAL A 262 -27.08 15.12 0.21
N ARG A 263 -27.63 14.77 1.38
CA ARG A 263 -28.94 14.09 1.48
C ARG A 263 -30.15 15.01 1.22
N ALA A 264 -29.97 16.33 1.30
CA ALA A 264 -31.03 17.29 1.00
C ALA A 264 -31.09 17.59 -0.51
N ARG A 265 -32.20 17.22 -1.15
CA ARG A 265 -32.63 17.84 -2.42
C ARG A 265 -32.78 19.35 -2.16
N LEU A 266 -32.08 20.18 -2.93
CA LEU A 266 -32.46 21.58 -3.12
C LEU A 266 -33.87 21.66 -3.70
#